data_AF-A0A803QG38-F1
#
_entry.id   AF-A0A803QG38-F1
#
_cell.length_a   1.000
_cell.length_b   1.000
_cell.length_c   1.000
_cell.angle_alpha   90.00
_cell.angle_beta   90.00
_cell.angle_gamma   90.00
#
_symmetry.space_group_name_H-M   'P 1'
#
loop_
_entity.id
_entity.type
_entity.pdbx_description
1 polymer ?
#
loop_
_entity_poly.entity_id
_entity_poly.type
_entity_poly.pdbx_seq_one_letter_code
_entity_poly.pdbx_strand_id
1 'polypeptide(L)'
;MKRKIRSLSSSVISSGNKEPFSKTVKEFFDSKNCSKPRFFMTWISSLKSFGERESFAIESLFKFHPNSCLVIVSKTMDSNEGLNRVLKPFLKMGLSVLAVSPDYDYVFKNTPAENWFNLLKMGKVNPGEIPLGQNLSNLLRLALLYKYGGVYIDTDMIFVKSFSKLKNVIGAQTIDLETGQWSRLNNAVLVFDKGHPLVLEFIKEFASTFDGSKWGHNGPYLVSRVVSRVLYSSSVFKNGEDKKRFNFSILGPPAFYPVDWSRIESLFSSPNDEFQYKWVLGKLKHIRTKSFVVHLWNRQSKKLKIEKGSIIDYIMKDSCVFSCNSLLISSL
;
A
#
# COMPACT_ATOMS: atom_id res chain seq x y z
N MET A 1 23.20 16.43 15.91
CA MET A 1 21.90 15.80 15.56
C MET A 1 21.15 16.51 14.41
N LYS A 2 20.84 17.82 14.50
CA LYS A 2 20.11 18.58 13.45
C LYS A 2 20.71 18.48 12.03
N ARG A 3 22.04 18.43 11.89
CA ARG A 3 22.73 18.32 10.58
C ARG A 3 22.54 16.96 9.88
N LYS A 4 22.45 15.86 10.64
CA LYS A 4 22.27 14.49 10.13
C LYS A 4 20.81 14.21 9.73
N ILE A 5 19.86 14.82 10.45
CA ILE A 5 18.43 14.81 10.09
C ILE A 5 18.22 15.61 8.80
N ARG A 6 18.87 16.78 8.65
CA ARG A 6 18.82 17.57 7.40
C ARG A 6 19.38 16.80 6.20
N SER A 7 20.50 16.09 6.31
CA SER A 7 21.08 15.32 5.20
C SER A 7 20.28 14.06 4.81
N LEU A 8 19.62 13.40 5.78
CA LEU A 8 18.70 12.28 5.50
C LEU A 8 17.38 12.77 4.91
N SER A 9 16.90 13.94 5.33
CA SER A 9 15.72 14.55 4.72
C SER A 9 15.97 14.98 3.28
N SER A 10 17.16 15.52 2.96
CA SER A 10 17.45 15.99 1.61
C SER A 10 17.54 14.85 0.58
N SER A 11 18.08 13.68 0.95
CA SER A 11 18.18 12.53 0.04
C SER A 11 16.83 11.87 -0.28
N VAL A 12 15.89 11.94 0.67
CA VAL A 12 14.51 11.43 0.55
C VAL A 12 13.63 12.42 -0.22
N ILE A 13 13.86 13.73 -0.06
CA ILE A 13 13.08 14.82 -0.67
C ILE A 13 13.55 15.13 -2.10
N SER A 14 14.82 14.87 -2.45
CA SER A 14 15.35 15.16 -3.79
C SER A 14 14.60 14.40 -4.88
N SER A 15 14.12 15.11 -5.91
CA SER A 15 13.67 14.54 -7.17
C SER A 15 14.87 14.01 -7.97
N GLY A 16 14.68 12.88 -8.66
CA GLY A 16 15.68 12.38 -9.61
C GLY A 16 15.65 13.21 -10.90
N ASN A 17 16.80 13.68 -11.38
CA ASN A 17 16.93 14.25 -12.73
C ASN A 17 16.95 13.10 -13.75
N LYS A 18 15.82 12.75 -14.34
CA LYS A 18 15.69 11.86 -15.53
C LYS A 18 14.23 11.84 -15.99
N GLU A 19 13.95 12.53 -17.11
CA GLU A 19 12.62 12.73 -17.72
C GLU A 19 11.49 13.21 -16.76
N PRO A 20 10.46 13.92 -17.24
CA PRO A 20 9.34 14.24 -16.36
C PRO A 20 8.66 12.94 -15.90
N PHE A 21 8.60 12.68 -14.59
CA PHE A 21 7.88 11.54 -13.99
C PHE A 21 6.50 11.29 -14.65
N SER A 22 5.81 12.38 -14.98
CA SER A 22 4.53 12.39 -15.66
C SER A 22 4.55 11.74 -17.04
N LYS A 23 5.59 12.03 -17.83
CA LYS A 23 5.82 11.49 -19.18
C LYS A 23 6.06 9.99 -19.09
N THR A 24 7.01 9.57 -18.25
CA THR A 24 7.38 8.15 -18.08
C THR A 24 6.19 7.30 -17.63
N VAL A 25 5.43 7.76 -16.61
CA VAL A 25 4.24 7.04 -16.13
C VAL A 25 3.15 6.98 -17.19
N LYS A 26 2.93 8.08 -17.95
CA LYS A 26 1.93 8.12 -19.01
C LYS A 26 2.29 7.18 -20.16
N GLU A 27 3.51 7.27 -20.68
CA GLU A 27 4.02 6.42 -21.77
C GLU A 27 3.99 4.94 -21.39
N PHE A 28 4.30 4.60 -20.13
CA PHE A 28 4.19 3.25 -19.64
C PHE A 28 2.74 2.72 -19.69
N PHE A 29 1.76 3.51 -19.25
CA PHE A 29 0.36 3.09 -19.32
C PHE A 29 -0.20 3.06 -20.74
N ASP A 30 0.26 3.94 -21.63
CA ASP A 30 -0.19 4.01 -23.02
C ASP A 30 0.43 2.88 -23.86
N SER A 31 1.71 2.58 -23.69
CA SER A 31 2.45 1.58 -24.48
C SER A 31 2.07 0.13 -24.18
N LYS A 32 1.65 -0.17 -22.94
CA LYS A 32 1.36 -1.54 -22.50
C LYS A 32 -0.10 -1.97 -22.70
N ASN A 33 -0.95 -1.08 -23.23
CA ASN A 33 -2.40 -1.29 -23.37
C ASN A 33 -3.02 -1.90 -22.09
N CYS A 34 -2.62 -1.35 -20.93
CA CYS A 34 -2.86 -1.92 -19.62
C CYS A 34 -4.37 -2.12 -19.39
N SER A 35 -4.78 -3.38 -19.15
CA SER A 35 -6.15 -3.64 -18.71
C SER A 35 -6.33 -3.01 -17.33
N LYS A 36 -7.49 -2.40 -17.04
CA LYS A 36 -7.79 -1.96 -15.67
C LYS A 36 -7.86 -3.20 -14.75
N PRO A 37 -7.35 -3.13 -13.50
CA PRO A 37 -6.86 -1.93 -12.81
C PRO A 37 -5.36 -1.62 -13.01
N ARG A 38 -5.01 -0.34 -12.83
CA ARG A 38 -3.61 0.13 -12.73
C ARG A 38 -3.21 0.15 -11.25
N PHE A 39 -2.02 -0.35 -10.92
CA PHE A 39 -1.52 -0.46 -9.56
C PHE A 39 -0.37 0.49 -9.29
N PHE A 40 -0.34 1.00 -8.07
CA PHE A 40 0.75 1.80 -7.52
C PHE A 40 1.23 1.16 -6.21
N MET A 41 2.55 1.06 -6.09
CA MET A 41 3.26 0.78 -4.84
C MET A 41 4.27 1.90 -4.59
N THR A 42 4.68 2.08 -3.34
CA THR A 42 5.75 3.02 -2.98
C THR A 42 6.84 2.30 -2.20
N TRP A 43 8.10 2.51 -2.58
CA TRP A 43 9.25 1.97 -1.86
C TRP A 43 10.31 3.05 -1.63
N ILE A 44 10.31 3.64 -0.44
CA ILE A 44 11.23 4.73 -0.05
C ILE A 44 12.43 4.19 0.77
N SER A 45 12.42 2.89 1.07
CA SER A 45 13.48 2.20 1.81
C SER A 45 14.67 1.84 0.91
N SER A 46 15.73 1.33 1.52
CA SER A 46 16.89 0.84 0.76
C SER A 46 16.54 -0.39 -0.08
N LEU A 47 17.23 -0.57 -1.19
CA LEU A 47 17.05 -1.77 -2.03
C LEU A 47 17.40 -3.06 -1.28
N LYS A 48 18.35 -3.01 -0.34
CA LYS A 48 18.76 -4.15 0.50
C LYS A 48 17.63 -4.68 1.39
N SER A 49 16.66 -3.83 1.73
CA SER A 49 15.51 -4.23 2.54
C SER A 49 14.34 -4.81 1.74
N PHE A 50 14.42 -4.79 0.39
CA PHE A 50 13.40 -5.38 -0.46
C PHE A 50 13.73 -6.86 -0.64
N GLY A 51 12.90 -7.73 -0.05
CA GLY A 51 13.20 -9.16 0.05
C GLY A 51 12.24 -10.04 -0.74
N GLU A 52 12.26 -11.32 -0.40
CA GLU A 52 11.43 -12.35 -1.02
C GLU A 52 9.94 -12.09 -0.78
N ARG A 53 9.55 -11.58 0.39
CA ARG A 53 8.13 -11.28 0.70
C ARG A 53 7.56 -10.20 -0.18
N GLU A 54 8.29 -9.10 -0.35
CA GLU A 54 7.85 -8.02 -1.22
C GLU A 54 7.88 -8.43 -2.70
N SER A 55 8.86 -9.24 -3.10
CA SER A 55 8.90 -9.82 -4.45
C SER A 55 7.69 -10.72 -4.69
N PHE A 56 7.34 -11.55 -3.71
CA PHE A 56 6.17 -12.43 -3.76
C PHE A 56 4.85 -11.64 -3.78
N ALA A 57 4.76 -10.50 -3.09
CA ALA A 57 3.60 -9.63 -3.16
C ALA A 57 3.35 -9.14 -4.61
N ILE A 58 4.40 -8.74 -5.33
CA ILE A 58 4.33 -8.37 -6.75
C ILE A 58 3.96 -9.59 -7.61
N GLU A 59 4.53 -10.75 -7.34
CA GLU A 59 4.22 -11.99 -8.07
C GLU A 59 2.74 -12.38 -7.93
N SER A 60 2.22 -12.36 -6.70
CA SER A 60 0.82 -12.63 -6.42
C SER A 60 -0.11 -11.60 -7.09
N LEU A 61 0.30 -10.32 -7.17
CA LEU A 61 -0.44 -9.29 -7.91
C LEU A 61 -0.65 -9.72 -9.36
N PHE A 62 0.44 -10.06 -10.05
CA PHE A 62 0.39 -10.43 -11.46
C PHE A 62 -0.29 -11.77 -11.70
N LYS A 63 -0.28 -12.69 -10.72
CA LYS A 63 -1.08 -13.92 -10.80
C LYS A 63 -2.58 -13.63 -10.95
N PHE A 64 -3.10 -12.71 -10.14
CA PHE A 64 -4.53 -12.37 -10.15
C PHE A 64 -4.88 -11.24 -11.12
N HIS A 65 -3.87 -10.61 -11.72
CA HIS A 65 -3.99 -9.48 -12.65
C HIS A 65 -2.91 -9.51 -13.74
N PRO A 66 -2.88 -10.56 -14.59
CA PRO A 66 -1.78 -10.78 -15.55
C PRO A 66 -1.62 -9.63 -16.56
N ASN A 67 -2.72 -8.95 -16.91
CA ASN A 67 -2.73 -7.85 -17.88
C ASN A 67 -2.75 -6.45 -17.24
N SER A 68 -2.49 -6.37 -15.93
CA SER A 68 -2.39 -5.09 -15.22
C SER A 68 -1.01 -4.47 -15.34
N CYS A 69 -0.91 -3.21 -14.94
CA CYS A 69 0.35 -2.49 -14.90
C CYS A 69 0.64 -2.02 -13.48
N LEU A 70 1.87 -2.26 -13.03
CA LEU A 70 2.36 -1.86 -11.72
C LEU A 70 3.41 -0.76 -11.87
N VAL A 71 3.17 0.39 -11.23
CA VAL A 71 4.17 1.44 -11.03
C VAL A 71 4.64 1.42 -9.59
N ILE A 72 5.94 1.20 -9.39
CA ILE A 72 6.59 1.28 -8.08
C ILE A 72 7.31 2.62 -7.98
N VAL A 73 6.76 3.53 -7.19
CA VAL A 73 7.38 4.84 -6.96
C VAL A 73 8.51 4.68 -5.96
N SER A 74 9.74 4.68 -6.46
CA SER A 74 10.94 4.35 -5.70
C SER A 74 12.21 4.89 -6.36
N LYS A 75 12.92 5.76 -5.65
CA LYS A 75 14.23 6.27 -6.07
C LYS A 75 15.31 5.17 -6.10
N THR A 76 15.22 4.20 -5.18
CA THR A 76 16.23 3.13 -5.08
C THR A 76 16.04 2.06 -6.15
N MET A 77 14.79 1.76 -6.53
CA MET A 77 14.50 0.82 -7.61
C MET A 77 14.62 1.42 -9.01
N ASP A 78 14.45 2.73 -9.15
CA ASP A 78 14.74 3.49 -10.37
C ASP A 78 16.27 3.70 -10.54
N SER A 79 16.98 2.59 -10.63
CA SER A 79 18.43 2.51 -10.80
C SER A 79 18.78 1.23 -11.56
N ASN A 80 20.00 1.15 -12.11
CA ASN A 80 20.47 -0.08 -12.77
C ASN A 80 20.46 -1.29 -11.81
N GLU A 81 20.78 -1.08 -10.53
CA GLU A 81 20.74 -2.13 -9.52
C GLU A 81 19.29 -2.58 -9.27
N GLY A 82 18.36 -1.63 -9.10
CA GLY A 82 16.93 -1.90 -8.92
C GLY A 82 16.31 -2.61 -10.11
N LEU A 83 16.63 -2.16 -11.33
CA LEU A 83 16.22 -2.82 -12.57
C LEU A 83 16.69 -4.29 -12.60
N ASN A 84 17.97 -4.54 -12.34
CA ASN A 84 18.52 -5.89 -12.43
C ASN A 84 18.06 -6.82 -11.31
N ARG A 85 17.96 -6.32 -10.07
CA ARG A 85 17.64 -7.15 -8.89
C ARG A 85 16.14 -7.34 -8.67
N VAL A 86 15.33 -6.33 -8.97
CA VAL A 86 13.89 -6.35 -8.65
C VAL A 86 13.04 -6.50 -9.89
N LEU A 87 13.23 -5.67 -10.92
CA LEU A 87 12.29 -5.62 -12.05
C LEU A 87 12.53 -6.69 -13.12
N LYS A 88 13.80 -7.01 -13.41
CA LYS A 88 14.20 -7.93 -14.50
C LYS A 88 13.52 -9.30 -14.45
N PRO A 89 13.33 -9.96 -13.28
CA PRO A 89 12.57 -11.20 -13.20
C PRO A 89 11.15 -11.06 -13.77
N PHE A 90 10.41 -10.02 -13.39
CA PHE A 90 9.05 -9.78 -13.88
C PHE A 90 9.03 -9.38 -15.36
N LEU A 91 9.95 -8.50 -15.79
CA LEU A 91 10.04 -8.03 -17.17
C LEU A 91 10.35 -9.18 -18.16
N LYS A 92 11.21 -10.12 -17.78
CA LYS A 92 11.51 -11.32 -18.59
C LYS A 92 10.28 -12.20 -18.82
N MET A 93 9.28 -12.12 -17.95
CA MET A 93 8.02 -12.84 -18.08
C MET A 93 6.95 -12.06 -18.84
N GLY A 94 7.33 -10.91 -19.44
CA GLY A 94 6.39 -10.04 -20.15
C GLY A 94 5.46 -9.25 -19.22
N LEU A 95 5.68 -9.27 -17.91
CA LEU A 95 4.84 -8.55 -16.96
C LEU A 95 5.14 -7.04 -17.01
N SER A 96 4.08 -6.25 -16.92
CA SER A 96 4.18 -4.79 -17.03
C SER A 96 4.46 -4.15 -15.67
N VAL A 97 5.74 -4.03 -15.34
CA VAL A 97 6.22 -3.33 -14.14
C VAL A 97 7.18 -2.19 -14.49
N LEU A 98 7.02 -1.05 -13.81
CA LEU A 98 7.89 0.12 -13.90
C LEU A 98 8.31 0.53 -12.49
N ALA A 99 9.60 0.83 -12.27
CA ALA A 99 10.02 1.65 -11.14
C ALA A 99 10.38 3.05 -11.64
N VAL A 100 9.99 4.07 -10.87
CA VAL A 100 10.27 5.47 -11.20
C VAL A 100 10.49 6.28 -9.93
N SER A 101 11.49 7.16 -9.94
CA SER A 101 11.78 8.06 -8.82
C SER A 101 10.61 9.03 -8.59
N PRO A 102 10.20 9.29 -7.33
CA PRO A 102 9.14 10.27 -7.07
C PRO A 102 9.57 11.68 -7.50
N ASP A 103 8.72 12.34 -8.29
CA ASP A 103 8.75 13.79 -8.46
C ASP A 103 7.67 14.40 -7.55
N TYR A 104 8.06 14.73 -6.33
CA TYR A 104 7.13 15.26 -5.32
C TYR A 104 6.49 16.58 -5.74
N ASP A 105 7.26 17.46 -6.39
CA ASP A 105 6.75 18.76 -6.84
C ASP A 105 5.66 18.56 -7.87
N TYR A 106 5.86 17.68 -8.86
CA TYR A 106 4.82 17.35 -9.83
C TYR A 106 3.64 16.61 -9.18
N VAL A 107 3.89 15.61 -8.33
CA VAL A 107 2.83 14.75 -7.77
C VAL A 107 1.93 15.54 -6.83
N PHE A 108 2.48 16.49 -6.06
CA PHE A 108 1.71 17.31 -5.13
C PHE A 108 1.13 18.59 -5.75
N LYS A 109 1.61 19.02 -6.92
CA LYS A 109 1.13 20.20 -7.62
C LYS A 109 -0.40 20.26 -7.72
N ASN A 110 -0.97 21.43 -7.46
CA ASN A 110 -2.41 21.72 -7.46
C ASN A 110 -3.19 20.88 -6.44
N THR A 111 -2.55 20.51 -5.34
CA THR A 111 -3.21 19.89 -4.18
C THR A 111 -2.76 20.58 -2.90
N PRO A 112 -3.51 20.45 -1.79
CA PRO A 112 -3.10 20.98 -0.49
C PRO A 112 -1.73 20.49 0.00
N ALA A 113 -1.26 19.35 -0.50
CA ALA A 113 0.08 18.82 -0.20
C ALA A 113 1.22 19.71 -0.71
N GLU A 114 1.01 20.48 -1.77
CA GLU A 114 2.04 21.32 -2.39
C GLU A 114 2.61 22.33 -1.41
N ASN A 115 1.72 23.09 -0.75
CA ASN A 115 2.14 24.07 0.24
C ASN A 115 2.80 23.40 1.46
N TRP A 116 2.22 22.31 1.97
CA TRP A 116 2.81 21.55 3.08
C TRP A 116 4.22 21.07 2.75
N PHE A 117 4.45 20.53 1.55
CA PHE A 117 5.74 20.03 1.11
C PHE A 117 6.76 21.16 0.91
N ASN A 118 6.34 22.30 0.38
CA ASN A 118 7.19 23.49 0.26
C ASN A 118 7.63 24.01 1.65
N LEU A 119 6.70 24.08 2.60
CA LEU A 119 7.03 24.46 3.99
C LEU A 119 7.95 23.43 4.66
N LEU A 120 7.78 22.13 4.39
CA LEU A 120 8.70 21.08 4.83
C LEU A 120 10.12 21.29 4.26
N LYS A 121 10.25 21.54 2.95
CA LYS A 121 11.55 21.82 2.29
C LYS A 121 12.24 23.05 2.89
N MET A 122 11.47 24.07 3.25
CA MET A 122 11.97 25.29 3.92
C MET A 122 12.31 25.07 5.40
N GLY A 123 12.05 23.88 5.96
CA GLY A 123 12.24 23.59 7.39
C GLY A 123 11.22 24.28 8.31
N LYS A 124 10.09 24.72 7.77
CA LYS A 124 8.98 25.36 8.51
C LYS A 124 7.96 24.34 9.06
N VAL A 125 8.02 23.09 8.59
CA VAL A 125 7.28 21.96 9.17
C VAL A 125 8.26 21.08 9.92
N ASN A 126 7.93 20.75 11.17
CA ASN A 126 8.70 19.78 11.94
C ASN A 126 8.40 18.36 11.41
N PRO A 127 9.39 17.61 10.87
CA PRO A 127 9.17 16.26 10.35
C PRO A 127 8.83 15.22 11.44
N GLY A 128 9.04 15.56 12.72
CA GLY A 128 8.76 14.70 13.87
C GLY A 128 9.76 13.56 14.04
N GLU A 129 9.36 12.57 14.85
CA GLU A 129 10.20 11.43 15.25
C GLU A 129 10.00 10.19 14.38
N ILE A 130 8.82 10.03 13.77
CA ILE A 130 8.55 8.93 12.85
C ILE A 130 9.33 9.17 11.54
N PRO A 131 9.97 8.14 10.95
CA PRO A 131 10.78 8.32 9.76
C PRO A 131 10.05 9.06 8.64
N LEU A 132 10.65 10.15 8.15
CA LEU A 132 10.02 11.02 7.14
C LEU A 132 9.58 10.24 5.89
N GLY A 133 10.36 9.25 5.46
CA GLY A 133 10.00 8.38 4.34
C GLY A 133 8.67 7.66 4.54
N GLN A 134 8.32 7.26 5.77
CA GLN A 134 7.04 6.64 6.06
C GLN A 134 5.87 7.63 5.94
N ASN A 135 6.07 8.87 6.40
CA ASN A 135 5.08 9.93 6.26
C ASN A 135 4.92 10.35 4.78
N LEU A 136 6.02 10.44 4.02
CA LEU A 136 5.96 10.70 2.59
C LEU A 136 5.29 9.56 1.81
N SER A 137 5.47 8.30 2.20
CA SER A 137 4.72 7.16 1.63
C SER A 137 3.21 7.28 1.87
N ASN A 138 2.80 7.72 3.07
CA ASN A 138 1.39 7.98 3.38
C ASN A 138 0.78 9.11 2.53
N LEU A 139 1.56 10.13 2.17
CA LEU A 139 1.09 11.21 1.31
C LEU A 139 1.12 10.84 -0.18
N LEU A 140 2.22 10.21 -0.63
CA LEU A 140 2.39 9.79 -2.02
C LEU A 140 1.29 8.85 -2.47
N ARG A 141 0.88 7.88 -1.65
CA ARG A 141 -0.21 6.96 -2.01
C ARG A 141 -1.53 7.68 -2.32
N LEU A 142 -1.83 8.73 -1.55
CA LEU A 142 -3.03 9.54 -1.74
C LEU A 142 -2.90 10.40 -3.01
N ALA A 143 -1.76 11.07 -3.19
CA ALA A 143 -1.52 11.95 -4.33
C ALA A 143 -1.47 11.19 -5.67
N LEU A 144 -0.85 10.00 -5.70
CA LEU A 144 -0.84 9.12 -6.87
C LEU A 144 -2.26 8.71 -7.25
N LEU A 145 -3.06 8.25 -6.28
CA LEU A 145 -4.46 7.90 -6.53
C LEU A 145 -5.31 9.09 -6.98
N TYR A 146 -5.13 10.25 -6.36
CA TYR A 146 -5.86 11.45 -6.79
C TYR A 146 -5.51 11.83 -8.23
N LYS A 147 -4.24 11.76 -8.62
CA LYS A 147 -3.77 12.18 -9.95
C LYS A 147 -4.04 11.15 -11.05
N TYR A 148 -3.94 9.85 -10.76
CA TYR A 148 -4.01 8.79 -11.78
C TYR A 148 -5.21 7.85 -11.61
N GLY A 149 -5.84 7.81 -10.44
CA GLY A 149 -6.81 6.78 -10.08
C GLY A 149 -6.18 5.40 -10.00
N GLY A 150 -7.02 4.36 -9.87
CA GLY A 150 -6.59 2.97 -9.84
C GLY A 150 -6.50 2.42 -8.42
N VAL A 151 -5.47 1.61 -8.17
CA VAL A 151 -5.28 0.90 -6.91
C VAL A 151 -3.92 1.27 -6.33
N TYR A 152 -3.91 1.74 -5.08
CA TYR A 152 -2.70 1.73 -4.27
C TYR A 152 -2.69 0.51 -3.38
N ILE A 153 -1.51 -0.10 -3.23
CA ILE A 153 -1.29 -1.20 -2.32
C ILE A 153 0.10 -1.14 -1.68
N ASP A 154 0.22 -1.46 -0.39
CA ASP A 154 1.51 -1.62 0.30
C ASP A 154 2.26 -2.85 -0.25
N THR A 155 3.59 -2.84 -0.16
CA THR A 155 4.47 -3.86 -0.77
C THR A 155 4.47 -5.19 -0.03
N ASP A 156 3.78 -5.30 1.09
CA ASP A 156 3.67 -6.48 1.95
C ASP A 156 2.23 -7.02 2.00
N MET A 157 1.50 -6.86 0.90
CA MET A 157 0.15 -7.36 0.71
C MET A 157 0.15 -8.50 -0.32
N ILE A 158 -0.19 -9.72 0.12
CA ILE A 158 -0.29 -10.88 -0.78
C ILE A 158 -1.70 -10.93 -1.37
N PHE A 159 -1.81 -10.98 -2.69
CA PHE A 159 -3.10 -11.17 -3.36
C PHE A 159 -3.56 -12.62 -3.26
N VAL A 160 -4.87 -12.78 -3.01
CA VAL A 160 -5.57 -14.07 -3.06
C VAL A 160 -6.78 -14.04 -4.00
N LYS A 161 -7.21 -12.85 -4.46
CA LYS A 161 -8.25 -12.66 -5.49
C LYS A 161 -8.05 -11.39 -6.32
N SER A 162 -8.77 -11.32 -7.44
CA SER A 162 -8.82 -10.16 -8.32
C SER A 162 -9.61 -8.99 -7.73
N PHE A 163 -9.11 -7.77 -7.94
CA PHE A 163 -9.71 -6.48 -7.59
C PHE A 163 -10.62 -5.93 -8.69
N SER A 164 -10.83 -6.66 -9.79
CA SER A 164 -11.57 -6.19 -10.98
C SER A 164 -13.01 -5.73 -10.70
N LYS A 165 -13.63 -6.14 -9.59
CA LYS A 165 -14.97 -5.70 -9.16
C LYS A 165 -14.97 -4.55 -8.15
N LEU A 166 -13.81 -4.08 -7.72
CA LEU A 166 -13.68 -3.03 -6.70
C LEU A 166 -13.63 -1.64 -7.35
N LYS A 167 -14.37 -0.70 -6.76
CA LYS A 167 -14.39 0.70 -7.20
C LYS A 167 -14.73 1.62 -6.02
N ASN A 168 -13.91 2.64 -5.79
CA ASN A 168 -14.08 3.62 -4.70
C ASN A 168 -14.25 2.91 -3.35
N VAL A 169 -13.23 2.13 -2.96
CA VAL A 169 -13.22 1.27 -1.79
C VAL A 169 -12.06 1.61 -0.86
N ILE A 170 -12.36 1.60 0.44
CA ILE A 170 -11.40 1.57 1.54
C ILE A 170 -11.72 0.41 2.50
N GLY A 171 -10.69 -0.16 3.14
CA GLY A 171 -10.88 -1.26 4.11
C GLY A 171 -10.93 -0.78 5.56
N ALA A 172 -11.83 -1.37 6.32
CA ALA A 172 -11.78 -1.35 7.78
C ALA A 172 -10.69 -2.31 8.27
N GLN A 173 -9.72 -1.81 9.02
CA GLN A 173 -8.71 -2.63 9.69
C GLN A 173 -9.33 -3.32 10.92
N THR A 174 -10.10 -2.59 11.71
CA THR A 174 -10.75 -3.10 12.92
C THR A 174 -12.21 -2.68 12.97
N ILE A 175 -13.00 -3.48 13.68
CA ILE A 175 -14.38 -3.17 14.03
C ILE A 175 -14.50 -3.05 15.54
N ASP A 176 -15.50 -2.30 15.98
CA ASP A 176 -16.01 -2.34 17.34
C ASP A 176 -16.92 -3.57 17.47
N LEU A 177 -16.68 -4.39 18.50
CA LEU A 177 -17.34 -5.68 18.66
C LEU A 177 -18.78 -5.57 19.15
N GLU A 178 -19.13 -4.47 19.82
CA GLU A 178 -20.47 -4.25 20.36
C GLU A 178 -21.41 -3.71 19.27
N THR A 179 -20.94 -2.73 18.52
CA THR A 179 -21.73 -2.04 17.49
C THR A 179 -21.63 -2.69 16.11
N GLY A 180 -20.60 -3.51 15.88
CA GLY A 180 -20.27 -4.07 14.56
C GLY A 180 -19.79 -3.03 13.55
N GLN A 181 -19.65 -1.76 13.94
CA GLN A 181 -19.17 -0.69 13.08
C GLN A 181 -17.64 -0.72 12.98
N TRP A 182 -17.08 -0.17 11.90
CA TRP A 182 -15.63 -0.01 11.79
C TRP A 182 -15.12 0.97 12.85
N SER A 183 -13.99 0.65 13.48
CA SER A 183 -13.32 1.51 14.47
C SER A 183 -12.00 2.10 13.94
N ARG A 184 -11.41 1.46 12.94
CA ARG A 184 -10.21 1.94 12.23
C ARG A 184 -10.31 1.60 10.76
N LEU A 185 -10.13 2.59 9.90
CA LEU A 185 -9.82 2.40 8.49
C LEU A 185 -8.30 2.43 8.28
N ASN A 186 -7.83 1.86 7.18
CA ASN A 186 -6.42 1.84 6.84
C ASN A 186 -6.21 2.16 5.36
N ASN A 187 -5.10 2.84 5.06
CA ASN A 187 -4.71 3.32 3.74
C ASN A 187 -3.59 2.45 3.10
N ALA A 188 -3.36 1.24 3.61
CA ALA A 188 -2.47 0.24 3.02
C ALA A 188 -3.02 -0.32 1.69
N VAL A 189 -4.34 -0.25 1.51
CA VAL A 189 -5.03 -0.54 0.25
C VAL A 189 -6.08 0.51 0.02
N LEU A 190 -6.09 1.11 -1.18
CA LEU A 190 -7.08 2.10 -1.57
C LEU A 190 -7.40 1.90 -3.06
N VAL A 191 -8.69 1.84 -3.40
CA VAL A 191 -9.15 1.69 -4.79
C VAL A 191 -10.03 2.88 -5.11
N PHE A 192 -9.58 3.83 -5.92
CA PHE A 192 -10.33 5.05 -6.20
C PHE A 192 -10.18 5.52 -7.64
N ASP A 193 -11.25 6.11 -8.17
CA ASP A 193 -11.21 6.82 -9.44
C ASP A 193 -10.27 8.03 -9.37
N LYS A 194 -9.75 8.44 -10.54
CA LYS A 194 -8.96 9.65 -10.66
C LYS A 194 -9.77 10.87 -10.20
N GLY A 195 -9.16 11.75 -9.42
CA GLY A 195 -9.78 12.99 -8.96
C GLY A 195 -10.84 12.80 -7.87
N HIS A 196 -10.94 11.62 -7.27
CA HIS A 196 -12.01 11.32 -6.32
C HIS A 196 -12.02 12.28 -5.12
N PRO A 197 -13.16 12.92 -4.79
CA PRO A 197 -13.22 13.97 -3.78
C PRO A 197 -12.82 13.49 -2.38
N LEU A 198 -13.11 12.23 -2.03
CA LEU A 198 -12.70 11.67 -0.73
C LEU A 198 -11.17 11.61 -0.59
N VAL A 199 -10.45 11.29 -1.68
CA VAL A 199 -8.98 11.24 -1.68
C VAL A 199 -8.41 12.65 -1.52
N LEU A 200 -9.05 13.66 -2.11
CA LEU A 200 -8.69 15.05 -1.89
C LEU A 200 -8.85 15.47 -0.42
N GLU A 201 -9.94 15.04 0.25
CA GLU A 201 -10.12 15.28 1.69
C GLU A 201 -9.05 14.59 2.54
N PHE A 202 -8.58 13.40 2.16
CA PHE A 202 -7.42 12.78 2.82
C PHE A 202 -6.14 13.61 2.65
N ILE A 203 -5.88 14.15 1.45
CA ILE A 203 -4.71 15.01 1.20
C ILE A 203 -4.81 16.31 2.01
N LYS A 204 -6.01 16.92 2.09
CA LYS A 204 -6.27 18.10 2.92
C LYS A 204 -5.95 17.82 4.39
N GLU A 205 -6.52 16.75 4.94
CA GLU A 205 -6.31 16.37 6.34
C GLU A 205 -4.83 16.09 6.63
N PHE A 206 -4.11 15.46 5.71
CA PHE A 206 -2.66 15.26 5.87
C PHE A 206 -1.95 16.60 6.00
N ALA A 207 -2.18 17.51 5.07
CA ALA A 207 -1.49 18.79 5.01
C ALA A 207 -1.81 19.69 6.22
N SER A 208 -3.05 19.68 6.71
CA SER A 208 -3.50 20.56 7.80
C SER A 208 -3.24 20.00 9.20
N THR A 209 -3.21 18.68 9.37
CA THR A 209 -3.09 18.04 10.69
C THR A 209 -1.82 17.23 10.87
N PHE A 210 -0.85 17.35 9.96
CA PHE A 210 0.39 16.60 9.99
C PHE A 210 1.04 16.61 11.38
N ASP A 211 1.24 15.42 11.93
CA ASP A 211 2.00 15.22 13.17
C ASP A 211 2.98 14.08 12.94
N GLY A 212 4.23 14.45 12.63
CA GLY A 212 5.29 13.49 12.35
C GLY A 212 5.77 12.70 13.57
N SER A 213 5.29 13.01 14.78
CA SER A 213 5.70 12.33 16.01
C SER A 213 4.69 11.25 16.46
N LYS A 214 3.49 11.19 15.87
CA LYS A 214 2.45 10.22 16.26
C LYS A 214 2.32 9.07 15.26
N TRP A 215 2.57 7.86 15.72
CA TRP A 215 2.43 6.65 14.90
C TRP A 215 1.00 6.50 14.35
N GLY A 216 0.88 6.24 13.05
CA GLY A 216 -0.41 6.04 12.38
C GLY A 216 -1.25 7.31 12.20
N HIS A 217 -0.89 8.43 12.82
CA HIS A 217 -1.66 9.68 12.79
C HIS A 217 -1.90 10.19 11.37
N ASN A 218 -0.88 10.12 10.52
CA ASN A 218 -0.90 10.56 9.12
C ASN A 218 -1.32 9.48 8.12
N GLY A 219 -1.75 8.30 8.61
CA GLY A 219 -2.14 7.16 7.78
C GLY A 219 -3.50 6.60 8.20
N PRO A 220 -3.58 5.43 8.87
CA PRO A 220 -4.85 4.83 9.29
C PRO A 220 -5.76 5.76 10.10
N TYR A 221 -5.20 6.55 11.02
CA TYR A 221 -6.01 7.46 11.84
C TYR A 221 -6.54 8.64 11.03
N LEU A 222 -5.75 9.16 10.09
CA LEU A 222 -6.15 10.23 9.17
C LEU A 222 -7.37 9.83 8.34
N VAL A 223 -7.29 8.70 7.63
CA VAL A 223 -8.40 8.27 6.77
C VAL A 223 -9.64 7.94 7.59
N SER A 224 -9.46 7.43 8.82
CA SER A 224 -10.57 7.22 9.76
C SER A 224 -11.25 8.54 10.14
N ARG A 225 -10.49 9.56 10.54
CA ARG A 225 -11.05 10.88 10.94
C ARG A 225 -11.85 11.50 9.80
N VAL A 226 -11.30 11.49 8.58
CA VAL A 226 -11.98 12.04 7.40
C VAL A 226 -13.27 11.28 7.11
N VAL A 227 -13.22 9.95 7.07
CA VAL A 227 -14.42 9.15 6.78
C VAL A 227 -15.48 9.28 7.88
N SER A 228 -15.10 9.30 9.17
CA SER A 228 -16.03 9.57 10.27
C SER A 228 -16.71 10.92 10.09
N ARG A 229 -15.95 11.97 9.73
CA ARG A 229 -16.51 13.29 9.47
C ARG A 229 -17.49 13.24 8.31
N VAL A 230 -17.11 12.59 7.20
CA VAL A 230 -17.92 12.43 5.98
C VAL A 230 -19.24 11.70 6.23
N LEU A 231 -19.24 10.67 7.09
CA LEU A 231 -20.42 9.85 7.32
C LEU A 231 -21.32 10.36 8.44
N TYR A 232 -20.77 11.02 9.46
CA TYR A 232 -21.47 11.25 10.72
C TYR A 232 -21.53 12.71 11.18
N SER A 233 -20.82 13.64 10.54
CA SER A 233 -20.83 15.05 10.97
C SER A 233 -22.01 15.82 10.36
N SER A 234 -23.01 16.12 11.19
CA SER A 234 -24.24 16.84 10.83
C SER A 234 -24.02 18.28 10.35
N SER A 235 -22.85 18.88 10.62
CA SER A 235 -22.52 20.26 10.25
C SER A 235 -21.94 20.41 8.84
N VAL A 236 -21.47 19.33 8.22
CA VAL A 236 -20.92 19.35 6.85
C VAL A 236 -21.92 18.81 5.82
N PHE A 237 -22.88 17.96 6.24
CA PHE A 237 -23.72 17.18 5.33
C PHE A 237 -25.20 17.38 5.63
N LYS A 238 -25.74 18.53 5.23
CA LYS A 238 -27.15 18.86 5.49
C LYS A 238 -28.14 18.11 4.61
N ASN A 239 -27.75 17.56 3.46
CA ASN A 239 -28.68 16.89 2.54
C ASN A 239 -28.06 15.61 1.94
N GLY A 240 -28.89 14.60 1.66
CA GLY A 240 -28.47 13.30 1.11
C GLY A 240 -27.70 13.32 -0.23
N GLU A 241 -27.51 14.50 -0.85
CA GLU A 241 -26.70 14.72 -2.04
C GLU A 241 -25.19 14.54 -1.78
N ASP A 242 -24.70 14.82 -0.58
CA ASP A 242 -23.26 14.69 -0.28
C ASP A 242 -22.81 13.23 -0.04
N LYS A 243 -23.72 12.33 0.36
CA LYS A 243 -23.44 10.88 0.33
C LYS A 243 -23.26 10.39 -1.11
N LYS A 244 -24.02 10.95 -2.07
CA LYS A 244 -23.79 10.70 -3.51
C LYS A 244 -22.51 11.35 -4.01
N ARG A 245 -22.11 12.50 -3.46
CA ARG A 245 -20.87 13.21 -3.84
C ARG A 245 -19.62 12.36 -3.64
N PHE A 246 -19.51 11.65 -2.52
CA PHE A 246 -18.33 10.82 -2.24
C PHE A 246 -18.46 9.38 -2.74
N ASN A 247 -19.67 8.81 -2.86
CA ASN A 247 -19.95 7.48 -3.43
C ASN A 247 -18.80 6.44 -3.30
N PHE A 248 -18.60 5.94 -2.08
CA PHE A 248 -17.57 4.95 -1.77
C PHE A 248 -18.12 3.85 -0.86
N SER A 249 -17.43 2.71 -0.81
CA SER A 249 -17.76 1.59 0.06
C SER A 249 -16.64 1.30 1.05
N ILE A 250 -17.03 0.93 2.27
CA ILE A 250 -16.12 0.41 3.29
C ILE A 250 -16.26 -1.10 3.31
N LEU A 251 -15.19 -1.83 3.00
CA LEU A 251 -15.17 -3.27 3.16
C LEU A 251 -14.72 -3.64 4.58
N GLY A 252 -15.36 -4.67 5.15
CA GLY A 252 -15.01 -5.17 6.47
C GLY A 252 -13.59 -5.79 6.52
N PRO A 253 -13.03 -6.00 7.73
CA PRO A 253 -11.66 -6.49 7.90
C PRO A 253 -11.29 -7.73 7.08
N PRO A 254 -12.15 -8.76 6.93
CA PRO A 254 -11.79 -9.93 6.14
C PRO A 254 -11.39 -9.64 4.70
N ALA A 255 -11.81 -8.52 4.10
CA ALA A 255 -11.48 -8.19 2.72
C ALA A 255 -9.97 -7.96 2.51
N PHE A 256 -9.32 -7.20 3.39
CA PHE A 256 -7.90 -6.81 3.23
C PHE A 256 -7.03 -7.09 4.46
N TYR A 257 -7.63 -7.23 5.64
CA TYR A 257 -6.97 -7.40 6.93
C TYR A 257 -7.56 -8.61 7.67
N PRO A 258 -7.45 -9.84 7.11
CA PRO A 258 -8.07 -11.02 7.71
C PRO A 258 -7.50 -11.38 9.09
N VAL A 259 -6.33 -10.84 9.45
CA VAL A 259 -5.72 -10.94 10.77
C VAL A 259 -5.15 -9.58 11.15
N ASP A 260 -5.43 -9.15 12.38
CA ASP A 260 -4.86 -7.92 12.94
C ASP A 260 -3.36 -8.05 13.18
N TRP A 261 -2.63 -6.95 13.09
CA TRP A 261 -1.18 -6.90 13.28
C TRP A 261 -0.73 -7.52 14.62
N SER A 262 -1.55 -7.46 15.67
CA SER A 262 -1.26 -8.05 16.98
C SER A 262 -1.28 -9.59 16.99
N ARG A 263 -1.93 -10.21 16.01
CA ARG A 263 -2.09 -11.68 15.89
C ARG A 263 -1.41 -12.25 14.65
N ILE A 264 -0.60 -11.45 13.97
CA ILE A 264 -0.02 -11.81 12.66
C ILE A 264 0.84 -13.07 12.72
N GLU A 265 1.50 -13.32 13.85
CA GLU A 265 2.33 -14.52 14.06
C GLU A 265 1.59 -15.83 13.81
N SER A 266 0.28 -15.87 14.12
CA SER A 266 -0.56 -17.04 13.86
C SER A 266 -0.65 -17.47 12.39
N LEU A 267 -0.28 -16.58 11.44
CA LEU A 267 -0.24 -16.94 10.02
C LEU A 267 1.09 -17.58 9.59
N PHE A 268 2.14 -17.46 10.40
CA PHE A 268 3.51 -17.89 10.08
C PHE A 268 3.91 -19.20 10.74
N SER A 269 3.23 -19.60 11.82
CA SER A 269 3.52 -20.83 12.56
C SER A 269 2.87 -22.07 11.96
N SER A 270 3.57 -23.19 12.02
CA SER A 270 3.07 -24.51 11.69
C SER A 270 2.18 -25.05 12.80
N PRO A 271 1.16 -25.87 12.45
CA PRO A 271 0.32 -26.49 13.47
C PRO A 271 1.10 -27.59 14.19
N ASN A 272 1.05 -27.56 15.53
CA ASN A 272 1.74 -28.54 16.38
C ASN A 272 0.84 -29.72 16.82
N ASP A 273 -0.46 -29.61 16.56
CA ASP A 273 -1.48 -30.62 16.91
C ASP A 273 -2.65 -30.62 15.92
N GLU A 274 -3.55 -31.59 16.05
CA GLU A 274 -4.71 -31.76 15.16
C GLU A 274 -5.70 -30.58 15.24
N PHE A 275 -5.83 -29.95 16.41
CA PHE A 275 -6.73 -28.82 16.62
C PHE A 275 -6.23 -27.58 15.88
N GLN A 276 -4.94 -27.25 16.02
CA GLN A 276 -4.29 -26.19 15.27
C GLN A 276 -4.32 -26.45 13.78
N TYR A 277 -4.14 -27.71 13.35
CA TYR A 277 -4.25 -28.08 11.94
C TYR A 277 -5.65 -27.78 11.39
N LYS A 278 -6.72 -28.19 12.11
CA LYS A 278 -8.11 -27.85 11.76
C LYS A 278 -8.34 -26.34 11.70
N TRP A 279 -7.77 -25.59 12.64
CA TRP A 279 -7.82 -24.12 12.64
C TRP A 279 -7.14 -23.53 11.41
N VAL A 280 -5.93 -24.00 11.04
CA VAL A 280 -5.20 -23.56 9.83
C VAL A 280 -6.06 -23.76 8.59
N LEU A 281 -6.65 -24.95 8.42
CA LEU A 281 -7.53 -25.25 7.29
C LEU A 281 -8.78 -24.35 7.26
N GLY A 282 -9.42 -24.15 8.42
CA GLY A 282 -10.57 -23.25 8.56
C GLY A 282 -10.23 -21.81 8.21
N LYS A 283 -9.07 -21.32 8.68
CA LYS A 283 -8.61 -19.95 8.43
C LYS A 283 -8.21 -19.75 6.97
N LEU A 284 -7.55 -20.73 6.33
CA LEU A 284 -7.27 -20.73 4.90
C LEU A 284 -8.55 -20.65 4.08
N LYS A 285 -9.55 -21.48 4.39
CA LYS A 285 -10.86 -21.44 3.74
C LYS A 285 -11.51 -20.06 3.90
N HIS A 286 -11.43 -19.47 5.09
CA HIS A 286 -11.95 -18.13 5.34
C HIS A 286 -11.24 -17.06 4.48
N ILE A 287 -9.91 -17.05 4.44
CA ILE A 287 -9.12 -16.11 3.63
C ILE A 287 -9.46 -16.27 2.15
N ARG A 288 -9.41 -17.51 1.62
CA ARG A 288 -9.75 -17.82 0.22
C ARG A 288 -11.20 -17.46 -0.14
N THR A 289 -12.11 -17.35 0.82
CA THR A 289 -13.52 -17.02 0.54
C THR A 289 -13.82 -15.54 0.70
N LYS A 290 -13.27 -14.88 1.72
CA LYS A 290 -13.64 -13.51 2.11
C LYS A 290 -12.60 -12.45 1.79
N SER A 291 -11.34 -12.83 1.57
CA SER A 291 -10.26 -11.87 1.35
C SER A 291 -9.96 -11.67 -0.13
N PHE A 292 -9.49 -10.47 -0.45
CA PHE A 292 -8.82 -10.16 -1.71
C PHE A 292 -7.31 -10.17 -1.55
N VAL A 293 -6.82 -9.73 -0.39
CA VAL A 293 -5.40 -9.68 -0.03
C VAL A 293 -5.21 -10.04 1.45
N VAL A 294 -4.00 -10.44 1.79
CA VAL A 294 -3.52 -10.64 3.16
C VAL A 294 -2.39 -9.65 3.43
N HIS A 295 -2.60 -8.75 4.40
CA HIS A 295 -1.54 -7.85 4.87
C HIS A 295 -0.58 -8.60 5.79
N LEU A 296 0.70 -8.61 5.46
CA LEU A 296 1.72 -9.29 6.26
C LEU A 296 2.21 -8.47 7.45
N TRP A 297 1.92 -7.17 7.51
CA TRP A 297 2.37 -6.27 8.58
C TRP A 297 3.89 -6.40 8.80
N ASN A 298 4.71 -6.20 7.75
CA ASN A 298 6.15 -6.51 7.78
C ASN A 298 6.92 -5.76 8.86
N ARG A 299 6.41 -4.64 9.39
CA ARG A 299 7.01 -4.01 10.58
C ARG A 299 7.03 -4.99 11.78
N GLN A 300 5.98 -5.76 11.97
CA GLN A 300 5.81 -6.77 13.01
C GLN A 300 6.36 -8.13 12.56
N SER A 301 6.04 -8.57 11.35
CA SER A 301 6.27 -9.96 10.94
C SER A 301 7.63 -10.25 10.30
N LYS A 302 8.43 -9.23 9.93
CA LYS A 302 9.67 -9.43 9.13
C LYS A 302 10.70 -10.38 9.75
N LYS A 303 10.68 -10.56 11.08
CA LYS A 303 11.59 -11.47 11.79
C LYS A 303 11.05 -12.89 11.94
N LEU A 304 9.75 -13.09 11.71
CA LEU A 304 9.12 -14.40 11.80
C LEU A 304 9.59 -15.24 10.61
N LYS A 305 9.85 -16.53 10.81
CA LYS A 305 10.09 -17.45 9.69
C LYS A 305 8.74 -17.94 9.16
N ILE A 306 8.67 -18.23 7.88
CA ILE A 306 7.49 -18.88 7.31
C ILE A 306 7.69 -20.38 7.52
N GLU A 307 6.96 -20.97 8.46
CA GLU A 307 7.09 -22.38 8.76
C GLU A 307 6.29 -23.23 7.76
N LYS A 308 6.80 -24.42 7.44
CA LYS A 308 6.19 -25.32 6.46
C LYS A 308 4.86 -25.87 6.99
N GLY A 309 3.77 -25.64 6.26
CA GLY A 309 2.41 -25.95 6.70
C GLY A 309 1.71 -24.80 7.42
N SER A 310 2.36 -23.63 7.56
CA SER A 310 1.70 -22.41 8.00
C SER A 310 0.71 -21.88 6.96
N ILE A 311 -0.17 -20.96 7.37
CA ILE A 311 -1.14 -20.34 6.45
C ILE A 311 -0.45 -19.58 5.32
N ILE A 312 0.62 -18.82 5.62
CA ILE A 312 1.39 -18.11 4.59
C ILE A 312 2.08 -19.10 3.65
N ASP A 313 2.65 -20.21 4.16
CA ASP A 313 3.26 -21.23 3.29
C ASP A 313 2.24 -21.80 2.28
N TYR A 314 1.03 -22.13 2.72
CA TYR A 314 -0.04 -22.55 1.81
C TYR A 314 -0.45 -21.47 0.81
N ILE A 315 -0.65 -20.23 1.25
CA ILE A 315 -1.00 -19.11 0.36
C ILE A 315 0.10 -18.86 -0.66
N MET A 316 1.37 -18.98 -0.27
CA MET A 316 2.51 -18.77 -1.15
C MET A 316 2.57 -19.83 -2.24
N LYS A 317 2.41 -21.10 -1.87
CA LYS A 317 2.32 -22.22 -2.83
C LYS A 317 1.17 -22.04 -3.81
N ASP A 318 0.00 -21.63 -3.31
CA ASP A 318 -1.18 -21.40 -4.14
C ASP A 318 -1.04 -20.21 -5.08
N SER A 319 -0.27 -19.18 -4.70
CA SER A 319 -0.24 -17.87 -5.38
C SER A 319 1.05 -17.62 -6.17
N CYS A 320 1.90 -18.64 -6.25
CA CYS A 320 3.14 -18.61 -7.00
C CYS A 320 2.92 -18.62 -8.51
N VAL A 321 3.82 -17.97 -9.22
CA VAL A 321 3.92 -17.95 -10.69
C VAL A 321 5.28 -18.48 -11.13
N PHE A 322 6.38 -18.14 -10.43
CA PHE A 322 7.73 -18.57 -10.79
C PHE A 322 8.72 -18.73 -9.61
N SER A 323 8.54 -18.07 -8.46
CA SER A 323 9.56 -18.07 -7.38
C SER A 323 9.56 -19.33 -6.49
N CYS A 324 8.74 -20.34 -6.78
CA CYS A 324 8.56 -21.50 -5.88
C CYS A 324 9.65 -22.56 -5.98
N ASN A 325 10.43 -22.56 -7.05
CA ASN A 325 11.56 -23.49 -7.16
C ASN A 325 12.76 -23.06 -6.32
N SER A 326 12.90 -21.77 -5.97
CA SER A 326 14.00 -21.27 -5.13
C SER A 326 13.73 -21.41 -3.63
N LEU A 327 12.46 -21.43 -3.19
CA LEU A 327 12.09 -21.62 -1.78
C LEU A 327 12.25 -23.07 -1.30
N LEU A 328 12.42 -24.03 -2.21
CA LEU A 328 12.77 -25.41 -1.88
C LEU A 328 14.27 -25.58 -1.58
N ILE A 329 15.13 -24.64 -2.02
CA ILE A 329 16.59 -24.79 -1.96
C ILE A 329 17.19 -24.09 -0.74
N SER A 330 16.50 -23.14 -0.11
CA SER A 330 16.97 -22.46 1.11
C SER A 330 16.72 -23.23 2.42
N SER A 331 16.39 -24.53 2.33
CA SER A 331 16.12 -25.41 3.48
C SER A 331 16.96 -26.70 3.51
N LEU A 332 18.11 -26.70 2.82
CA LEU A 332 19.15 -27.72 3.00
C LEU A 332 20.37 -27.11 3.68
#